data_AF-A0AA35KY38-F1
#
_entry.id   AF-A0AA35KY38-F1
#
_cell.length_a   1.000
_cell.length_b   1.000
_cell.length_c   1.000
_cell.angle_alpha   90.00
_cell.angle_beta   90.00
_cell.angle_gamma   90.00
#
_symmetry.space_group_name_H-M   'P 1'
#
loop_
_entity.id
_entity.type
_entity.pdbx_description
1 polymer ?
#
loop_
_entity_poly.entity_id
_entity_poly.type
_entity_poly.pdbx_seq_one_letter_code
_entity_poly.pdbx_strand_id
1 'polypeptide(L)'
;LQVVLNSIIKAMVPLLHIALLVLFVIIIYAIIGLELFMGKMHKTCYVTESLSDTPAEEEPSPCAPVFAHGRQCQNGTECRPGWEGPKHGITNFDNFAFAMLTVFQCITMEGWTDVLYW
;
A
#
# COMPACT_ATOMS: atom_id res chain seq x y z
N LEU A 1 12.26 21.58 32.55
CA LEU A 1 12.29 20.64 31.41
C LEU A 1 12.48 19.18 31.82
N GLN A 2 13.45 18.84 32.68
CA GLN A 2 13.70 17.46 33.15
C GLN A 2 12.48 16.79 33.82
N VAL A 3 11.71 17.54 34.60
CA VAL A 3 10.46 17.05 35.24
C VAL A 3 9.44 16.61 34.19
N VAL A 4 9.35 17.32 33.06
CA VAL A 4 8.41 17.00 31.97
C VAL A 4 8.85 15.72 31.26
N LEU A 5 10.15 15.58 30.94
CA LEU A 5 10.68 14.37 30.28
C LEU A 5 10.50 13.12 31.15
N ASN A 6 10.77 13.22 32.45
CA ASN A 6 10.58 12.10 33.39
C ASN A 6 9.10 11.70 33.52
N SER A 7 8.17 12.66 33.40
CA SER A 7 6.74 12.38 33.39
C SER A 7 6.30 11.66 32.11
N ILE A 8 6.82 12.04 30.94
CA ILE A 8 6.54 11.36 29.66
C ILE A 8 7.04 9.91 29.70
N ILE A 9 8.28 9.69 30.15
CA ILE A 9 8.87 8.34 30.20
C ILE A 9 8.06 7.41 31.12
N LYS A 10 7.60 7.89 32.28
CA LYS A 10 6.75 7.10 33.19
C LYS A 10 5.41 6.72 32.55
N ALA A 11 4.85 7.60 31.72
CA ALA A 11 3.60 7.33 31.01
C ALA A 11 3.76 6.32 29.86
N MET A 12 4.96 6.19 29.27
CA MET A 12 5.21 5.25 28.15
C MET A 12 5.21 3.77 28.56
N VAL A 13 5.54 3.45 29.81
CA VAL A 13 5.67 2.05 30.26
C VAL A 13 4.34 1.28 30.16
N PRO A 14 3.19 1.79 30.64
CA PRO A 14 1.89 1.15 30.41
C PRO A 14 1.48 1.05 28.94
N LEU A 15 1.89 2.02 28.11
CA LEU A 15 1.59 2.05 26.68
C LEU A 15 2.30 0.95 25.88
N LEU A 16 3.42 0.42 26.40
CA LEU A 16 4.20 -0.62 25.73
C LEU A 16 3.40 -1.90 25.50
N HIS A 17 2.56 -2.32 26.44
CA HIS A 17 1.72 -3.51 26.26
C HIS A 17 0.70 -3.34 25.13
N ILE A 18 0.12 -2.13 25.02
CA ILE A 18 -0.82 -1.79 23.94
C ILE A 18 -0.06 -1.74 22.61
N ALA A 19 1.13 -1.13 22.59
CA ALA A 19 1.96 -1.06 21.39
C ALA A 19 2.36 -2.46 20.88
N LEU A 20 2.69 -3.40 21.79
CA LEU A 20 2.96 -4.80 21.42
C LEU A 20 1.74 -5.48 20.81
N LEU A 21 0.55 -5.26 21.36
CA LEU A 21 -0.69 -5.80 20.78
C LEU A 21 -0.92 -5.25 19.36
N VAL A 22 -0.75 -3.94 19.16
CA VAL A 22 -0.90 -3.31 17.85
C VAL A 22 0.13 -3.85 16.86
N LEU A 23 1.39 -3.99 17.26
CA LEU A 23 2.43 -4.58 16.42
C LEU A 23 2.10 -6.01 16.00
N PHE A 24 1.60 -6.83 16.94
CA PHE A 24 1.19 -8.20 16.64
C PHE A 24 0.05 -8.24 15.62
N VAL A 25 -0.95 -7.36 15.77
CA VAL A 25 -2.05 -7.23 14.81
C VAL A 25 -1.55 -6.78 13.43
N ILE A 26 -0.62 -5.82 13.37
CA ILE A 26 0.01 -5.39 12.11
C ILE A 26 0.68 -6.57 11.40
N ILE A 27 1.44 -7.40 12.13
CA ILE A 27 2.13 -8.56 11.55
C ILE A 27 1.13 -9.54 10.94
N ILE A 28 0.04 -9.86 11.64
CA ILE A 28 -0.98 -10.78 11.12
C ILE A 28 -1.58 -10.25 9.82
N TYR A 29 -2.04 -8.99 9.80
CA TYR A 29 -2.64 -8.41 8.60
C TYR A 29 -1.63 -8.22 7.47
N ALA A 30 -0.36 -7.95 7.78
CA ALA A 30 0.69 -7.84 6.77
C ALA A 30 0.95 -9.19 6.09
N ILE A 31 0.99 -10.30 6.83
CA ILE A 31 1.15 -11.64 6.24
C ILE A 31 -0.07 -12.00 5.38
N ILE A 32 -1.29 -11.74 5.88
CA ILE A 32 -2.52 -11.98 5.11
C ILE A 32 -2.51 -11.16 3.81
N GLY A 33 -2.16 -9.87 3.89
CA GLY A 33 -2.09 -9.00 2.73
C GLY A 33 -1.02 -9.43 1.73
N LEU A 34 0.16 -9.86 2.21
CA LEU A 34 1.24 -10.36 1.37
C LEU A 34 0.79 -11.58 0.57
N GLU A 35 0.21 -12.59 1.22
CA GLU A 35 -0.23 -13.83 0.53
C GLU A 35 -1.35 -13.57 -0.49
N LEU A 36 -2.25 -12.62 -0.22
CA LEU A 36 -3.37 -12.32 -1.11
C LEU A 36 -3.04 -11.37 -2.26
N PHE A 37 -2.20 -10.36 -2.00
CA PHE A 37 -1.99 -9.22 -2.90
C PHE A 37 -0.58 -9.13 -3.50
N MET A 38 0.26 -10.15 -3.32
CA MET A 38 1.60 -10.21 -3.90
C MET A 38 1.59 -9.93 -5.41
N GLY A 39 2.34 -8.91 -5.85
CA GLY A 39 2.54 -8.57 -7.26
C GLY A 39 1.29 -8.05 -7.98
N LYS A 40 0.18 -7.82 -7.28
CA LYS A 40 -1.08 -7.37 -7.90
C LYS A 40 -1.05 -5.88 -8.28
N MET A 41 -0.28 -5.09 -7.55
CA MET A 41 -0.21 -3.63 -7.69
C MET A 41 0.81 -3.14 -8.74
N HIS A 42 1.31 -4.02 -9.62
CA HIS A 42 2.39 -3.72 -10.58
C HIS A 42 1.92 -3.55 -12.03
N LYS A 43 0.61 -3.40 -12.23
CA LYS A 43 0.00 -3.22 -13.55
C LYS A 43 -0.78 -1.91 -13.57
N THR A 44 -0.56 -1.09 -14.59
CA THR A 44 -1.34 0.13 -14.82
C THR A 44 -1.68 0.29 -16.31
N CYS A 45 -2.50 1.29 -16.63
CA CYS A 45 -2.95 1.56 -17.99
C CYS A 45 -1.91 2.41 -18.73
N TYR A 46 -1.43 1.92 -19.87
CA TYR A 46 -0.54 2.63 -20.78
C TYR A 46 -1.25 2.91 -22.11
N VAL A 47 -0.92 3.99 -22.79
CA VAL A 47 -1.51 4.32 -24.11
C VAL A 47 -0.96 3.37 -25.17
N THR A 48 -1.84 2.77 -25.98
CA THR A 48 -1.44 1.74 -26.96
C THR A 48 -0.54 2.29 -28.07
N GLU A 49 -0.70 3.56 -28.44
CA GLU A 49 0.03 4.22 -29.53
C GLU A 49 1.37 4.85 -29.10
N SER A 50 1.58 5.03 -27.80
CA SER A 50 2.84 5.58 -27.30
C SER A 50 3.86 4.46 -27.08
N LEU A 51 5.01 4.55 -27.75
CA LEU A 51 6.20 3.74 -27.42
C LEU A 51 6.87 4.17 -26.10
N SER A 52 6.36 5.21 -25.44
CA SER A 52 6.86 5.66 -24.15
C SER A 52 6.17 4.89 -23.00
N ASP A 53 6.97 4.44 -22.04
CA ASP A 53 6.52 3.83 -20.76
C ASP A 53 5.93 4.89 -19.81
N THR A 54 5.09 5.77 -20.35
CA THR A 54 4.37 6.79 -19.60
C THR A 54 2.96 6.29 -19.30
N PRO A 55 2.55 6.22 -18.02
CA PRO A 55 1.17 5.89 -17.67
C PRO A 55 0.18 6.84 -18.36
N ALA A 56 -1.01 6.34 -18.68
CA ALA A 56 -2.04 7.13 -19.35
C ALA A 56 -2.70 8.18 -18.43
N GLU A 57 -2.59 8.00 -17.12
CA GLU A 57 -3.20 8.84 -16.08
C GLU A 57 -2.12 9.58 -15.28
N GLU A 58 -2.40 10.82 -14.86
CA GLU A 58 -1.48 11.61 -14.01
C GLU A 58 -1.29 10.96 -12.63
N GLU A 59 -2.34 10.33 -12.09
CA GLU A 59 -2.29 9.48 -10.90
C GLU A 59 -2.61 8.03 -11.29
N PRO A 60 -1.58 7.23 -11.65
CA PRO A 60 -1.80 5.86 -12.08
C PRO A 60 -2.33 5.00 -10.94
N SER A 61 -3.34 4.19 -11.24
CA SER A 61 -3.89 3.19 -10.32
C SER A 61 -3.85 1.79 -10.92
N PRO A 62 -3.90 0.73 -10.10
CA PRO A 62 -3.86 -0.64 -10.58
C PRO A 62 -4.94 -0.94 -11.61
N CYS A 63 -4.62 -1.80 -12.58
CA CYS A 63 -5.55 -2.30 -13.57
C CYS A 63 -5.59 -3.84 -13.60
N ALA A 64 -6.72 -4.37 -14.04
CA ALA A 64 -6.91 -5.78 -14.32
C ALA A 64 -7.01 -6.02 -15.83
N PRO A 65 -6.44 -7.13 -16.35
CA PRO A 65 -6.69 -7.53 -17.73
C PRO A 65 -8.16 -7.89 -17.95
N VAL A 66 -8.63 -7.86 -19.19
CA VAL A 66 -10.05 -8.05 -19.56
C VAL A 66 -10.66 -9.36 -19.03
N PHE A 67 -9.84 -10.39 -18.83
CA PHE A 67 -10.26 -11.70 -18.31
C PHE A 67 -10.30 -11.81 -16.78
N ALA A 68 -9.87 -10.77 -16.06
CA ALA A 68 -9.82 -10.74 -14.60
C ALA A 68 -10.82 -9.74 -14.03
N HIS A 69 -11.14 -9.90 -12.76
CA HIS A 69 -11.95 -8.95 -12.01
C HIS A 69 -11.09 -7.79 -11.53
N GLY A 70 -11.53 -6.56 -11.77
CA GLY A 70 -10.86 -5.33 -11.36
C GLY A 70 -11.12 -4.18 -12.33
N ARG A 71 -10.42 -3.06 -12.13
CA ARG A 71 -10.53 -1.88 -13.00
C ARG A 71 -10.03 -2.19 -14.41
N GLN A 72 -10.89 -2.01 -15.40
CA GLN A 72 -10.52 -2.12 -16.80
C GLN A 72 -10.05 -0.76 -17.34
N CYS A 73 -9.03 -0.79 -18.18
CA CYS A 73 -8.52 0.41 -18.86
C CYS A 73 -9.52 0.89 -19.94
N GLN A 74 -9.50 2.19 -20.24
CA GLN A 74 -10.37 2.79 -21.25
C GLN A 74 -9.91 2.46 -22.68
N ASN A 75 -10.78 2.65 -23.67
CA ASN A 75 -10.46 2.41 -25.08
C ASN A 75 -9.23 3.22 -25.53
N GLY A 76 -8.26 2.55 -26.16
CA GLY A 76 -6.99 3.15 -26.56
C GLY A 76 -5.87 3.05 -25.51
N THR A 77 -6.14 2.43 -24.36
CA THR A 77 -5.15 2.09 -23.35
C THR A 77 -5.13 0.58 -23.07
N GLU A 78 -3.96 0.04 -22.74
CA GLU A 78 -3.76 -1.37 -22.44
C GLU A 78 -3.18 -1.54 -21.02
N CYS A 79 -3.72 -2.50 -20.28
CA CYS A 79 -3.23 -2.87 -18.95
C CYS A 79 -1.93 -3.67 -19.07
N ARG A 80 -0.79 -3.06 -18.76
CA ARG A 80 0.53 -3.68 -18.90
C ARG A 80 1.27 -3.77 -17.55
N PRO A 81 2.06 -4.83 -17.31
CA PRO A 81 2.98 -4.90 -16.19
C PRO A 81 4.17 -3.96 -16.43
N GLY A 82 4.92 -3.64 -15.37
CA GLY A 82 6.11 -2.78 -15.44
C GLY A 82 5.96 -1.45 -14.72
N TRP A 83 4.83 -1.26 -14.02
CA TRP A 83 4.64 -0.13 -13.12
C TRP A 83 5.28 -0.44 -11.76
N GLU A 84 6.02 0.52 -11.20
CA GLU A 84 6.63 0.42 -9.86
C GLU A 84 5.57 0.24 -8.75
N GLY A 85 4.34 0.66 -9.00
CA GLY A 85 3.22 0.56 -8.08
C GLY A 85 2.83 1.90 -7.44
N PRO A 86 1.76 1.90 -6.62
CA PRO A 86 1.24 3.12 -6.02
C PRO A 86 2.29 3.84 -5.16
N LYS A 87 2.24 5.19 -5.18
CA LYS A 87 3.16 6.06 -4.44
C LYS A 87 4.65 5.71 -4.69
N HIS A 88 5.04 5.57 -5.95
CA HIS A 88 6.42 5.19 -6.36
C HIS A 88 6.86 3.84 -5.79
N GLY A 89 5.95 2.87 -5.78
CA GLY A 89 6.22 1.51 -5.28
C GLY A 89 6.39 1.38 -3.78
N ILE A 90 6.02 2.38 -2.97
CA ILE A 90 6.06 2.27 -1.50
C ILE A 90 4.88 1.48 -0.96
N THR A 91 3.69 1.71 -1.52
CA THR A 91 2.45 1.09 -1.03
C THR A 91 2.17 -0.17 -1.83
N ASN A 92 2.72 -1.29 -1.37
CA ASN A 92 2.56 -2.60 -1.99
C ASN A 92 2.58 -3.74 -0.93
N PHE A 93 2.26 -4.95 -1.37
CA PHE A 93 2.24 -6.17 -0.55
C PHE A 93 3.27 -7.22 -1.03
N ASP A 94 4.35 -6.80 -1.69
CA ASP A 94 5.29 -7.73 -2.34
C ASP A 94 6.36 -8.23 -1.37
N ASN A 95 6.64 -7.47 -0.31
CA ASN A 95 7.60 -7.82 0.73
C ASN A 95 7.00 -7.58 2.11
N PHE A 96 7.47 -8.34 3.10
CA PHE A 96 6.96 -8.25 4.46
C PHE A 96 7.06 -6.83 5.06
N ALA A 97 8.16 -6.12 4.81
CA ALA A 97 8.35 -4.76 5.31
C ALA A 97 7.38 -3.74 4.68
N PHE A 98 7.16 -3.81 3.35
CA PHE A 98 6.22 -2.93 2.66
C PHE A 98 4.77 -3.25 3.00
N ALA A 99 4.43 -4.54 3.16
CA ALA A 99 3.12 -4.96 3.65
C ALA A 99 2.85 -4.41 5.07
N MET A 100 3.83 -4.49 5.98
CA MET A 100 3.70 -3.88 7.32
C MET A 100 3.54 -2.37 7.27
N LEU A 101 4.29 -1.66 6.41
CA LEU A 101 4.17 -0.21 6.24
C LEU A 101 2.79 0.19 5.71
N THR A 102 2.29 -0.53 4.71
CA THR A 102 0.96 -0.30 4.13
C THR A 102 -0.16 -0.56 5.13
N VAL A 103 -0.06 -1.64 5.93
CA VAL A 103 -1.02 -1.92 7.01
C VAL A 103 -0.93 -0.88 8.11
N PHE A 104 0.28 -0.42 8.47
CA PHE A 104 0.46 0.65 9.43
C PHE A 104 -0.22 1.95 8.97
N GLN A 105 -0.03 2.34 7.71
CA GLN A 105 -0.70 3.48 7.09
C GLN A 105 -2.24 3.34 7.14
N CYS A 106 -2.76 2.13 6.92
CA CYS A 106 -4.20 1.88 7.03
C CYS A 106 -4.73 2.06 8.47
N ILE A 107 -3.98 1.59 9.47
CA ILE A 107 -4.37 1.66 10.89
C ILE A 107 -4.34 3.10 11.43
N THR A 108 -3.43 3.94 10.92
CA THR A 108 -3.40 5.37 11.27
C THR A 108 -4.53 6.16 10.63
N MET A 109 -5.39 5.53 9.82
CA MET A 109 -6.53 6.13 9.13
C MET A 109 -6.15 7.22 8.13
N GLU A 110 -4.93 7.18 7.60
CA GLU A 110 -4.43 8.15 6.62
C GLU A 110 -4.19 7.45 5.28
N GLY A 111 -4.94 7.82 4.23
CA GLY A 111 -4.79 7.21 2.89
C GLY A 111 -5.22 5.74 2.80
N TRP A 112 -5.92 5.20 3.81
CA TRP A 112 -6.43 3.83 3.80
C TRP A 112 -7.45 3.58 2.68
N THR A 113 -8.23 4.60 2.29
CA THR A 113 -9.18 4.53 1.19
C THR A 113 -8.48 4.33 -0.14
N ASP A 114 -7.31 4.93 -0.32
CA ASP A 114 -6.54 4.80 -1.55
C ASP A 114 -6.06 3.35 -1.70
N VAL A 115 -5.54 2.77 -0.62
CA VAL A 115 -5.15 1.34 -0.56
C VAL A 115 -6.33 0.43 -0.83
N LEU A 116 -7.54 0.78 -0.37
CA LEU A 116 -8.74 -0.02 -0.62
C LEU A 116 -9.18 0.01 -2.10
N TYR A 117 -9.01 1.15 -2.78
CA TYR A 117 -9.43 1.31 -4.18
C TYR A 117 -8.40 0.79 -5.19
N TRP A 118 -7.16 0.56 -4.75
CA TRP A 118 -6.08 -0.03 -5.54
C TRP A 118 -6.17 -1.56 -5.55
#